data_AF-A0ABD0PDF8-F1
#
_entry.id   AF-A0ABD0PDF8-F1
#
_cell.length_a   1.000
_cell.length_b   1.000
_cell.length_c   1.000
_cell.angle_alpha   90.00
_cell.angle_beta   90.00
_cell.angle_gamma   90.00
#
_symmetry.space_group_name_H-M   'P 1'
#
loop_
_entity.id
_entity.type
_entity.pdbx_description
1 polymer ?
#
loop_
_entity_poly.entity_id
_entity_poly.type
_entity_poly.pdbx_seq_one_letter_code
_entity_poly.pdbx_strand_id
1 'polypeptide(L)' 'ETPSGRKQLAYKTSQDSGINPDPTMVGRLIMEEDLSLTISKVTVEDERSYICQVTAGPEGFSEAKTDVKVF' A
#
# COMPACT_ATOMS: atom_id res chain seq x y z
N GLU A 1 2.29 -6.55 -16.53
CA GLU A 1 3.04 -5.28 -16.54
C GLU A 1 2.43 -4.36 -15.49
N THR A 2 3.21 -3.92 -14.50
CA THR A 2 2.72 -2.90 -13.55
C THR A 2 2.57 -1.60 -14.34
N PRO A 3 1.44 -0.88 -14.25
CA PRO A 3 1.29 0.40 -14.94
C PRO A 3 2.44 1.31 -14.53
N SER A 4 3.23 1.74 -15.53
CA SER A 4 4.38 2.64 -15.41
C SER A 4 4.07 3.78 -14.43
N GLY A 5 4.66 3.74 -13.23
CA GLY A 5 4.49 4.76 -12.18
C GLY A 5 3.99 4.25 -10.82
N ARG A 6 3.38 3.06 -10.73
CA ARG A 6 2.91 2.53 -9.43
C ARG A 6 4.02 1.74 -8.72
N LYS A 7 4.21 2.04 -7.43
CA LYS A 7 5.13 1.30 -6.55
C LYS A 7 4.34 0.56 -5.48
N GLN A 8 4.57 -0.75 -5.36
CA GLN A 8 3.99 -1.55 -4.28
C GLN A 8 4.70 -1.23 -2.97
N LEU A 9 3.97 -0.74 -1.98
CA LEU A 9 4.51 -0.33 -0.68
C LEU A 9 4.46 -1.45 0.36
N ALA A 10 3.40 -2.25 0.35
CA ALA A 10 3.21 -3.35 1.27
C ALA A 10 2.32 -4.42 0.63
N TYR A 11 2.34 -5.61 1.20
CA TYR A 11 1.53 -6.72 0.73
C TYR A 11 1.20 -7.68 1.87
N LYS A 12 0.11 -8.43 1.70
CA LYS A 12 -0.32 -9.49 2.60
C LYS A 12 -0.95 -10.61 1.78
N THR A 13 -0.51 -11.83 2.05
CA THR A 13 -1.03 -13.07 1.48
C THR A 13 -1.49 -13.98 2.61
N SER A 14 -2.00 -15.17 2.27
CA SER A 14 -2.30 -16.19 3.27
C SER A 14 -1.06 -16.80 3.94
N GLN A 15 0.12 -16.60 3.37
CA GLN A 15 1.38 -17.22 3.83
C GLN A 15 2.35 -16.22 4.44
N ASP A 16 2.32 -14.96 4.00
CA ASP A 16 3.26 -13.95 4.40
C ASP A 16 2.68 -12.53 4.31
N SER A 17 3.44 -11.57 4.83
CA SER A 17 3.19 -10.15 4.65
C SER A 17 4.51 -9.40 4.67
N GLY A 18 4.58 -8.27 3.99
CA GLY A 18 5.81 -7.51 3.92
C GLY A 18 5.59 -6.05 3.58
N ILE A 19 6.60 -5.25 3.90
CA ILE A 19 6.71 -3.85 3.51
C ILE A 19 7.90 -3.76 2.56
N ASN A 20 7.65 -3.24 1.37
CA ASN A 20 8.69 -3.04 0.37
C ASN A 20 9.52 -1.80 0.73
N PRO A 21 10.84 -1.82 0.49
CA PRO A 21 11.69 -0.67 0.78
C PRO A 21 11.28 0.57 -0.03
N ASP A 22 10.91 1.62 0.68
CA ASP A 22 10.74 2.95 0.13
C ASP A 22 11.44 3.95 1.05
N PRO A 23 12.46 4.69 0.57
CA PRO A 23 13.20 5.64 1.39
C PRO A 23 12.33 6.65 2.13
N THR A 24 11.17 7.01 1.56
CA THR A 24 10.22 7.92 2.19
C THR A 24 9.35 7.24 3.24
N MET A 25 9.21 5.91 3.24
CA MET A 25 8.27 5.17 4.10
C MET A 25 8.95 4.18 5.08
N VAL A 26 10.27 4.01 5.03
CA VAL A 26 10.99 3.05 5.89
C VAL A 26 10.67 3.28 7.37
N GLY A 27 10.22 2.22 8.04
CA GLY A 27 9.91 2.24 9.48
C GLY A 27 8.63 3.01 9.85
N ARG A 28 7.82 3.42 8.86
CA ARG A 28 6.58 4.18 9.08
C ARG A 28 5.31 3.40 8.74
N LEU A 29 5.40 2.40 7.86
CA LEU A 29 4.26 1.59 7.43
C LEU A 29 4.03 0.39 8.34
N ILE A 30 2.76 0.04 8.55
CA ILE A 30 2.33 -1.21 9.16
C ILE A 30 1.18 -1.77 8.32
N MET A 31 1.27 -3.04 7.96
CA MET A 31 0.19 -3.79 7.32
C MET A 31 -0.56 -4.56 8.41
N GLU A 32 -1.76 -4.11 8.74
CA GLU A 32 -2.54 -4.63 9.86
C GLU A 32 -3.17 -6.00 9.54
N GLU A 33 -3.80 -6.63 10.54
CA GLU A 33 -4.51 -7.91 10.35
C GLU A 33 -5.76 -7.78 9.48
N ASP A 34 -6.46 -6.66 9.56
CA ASP A 34 -7.68 -6.35 8.81
C ASP A 34 -7.42 -5.87 7.37
N LEU A 35 -6.18 -6.01 6.88
CA LEU A 35 -5.71 -5.56 5.57
C LEU A 35 -5.64 -4.04 5.40
N SER A 36 -5.73 -3.26 6.50
CA SER A 36 -5.47 -1.83 6.46
C SER A 36 -3.97 -1.53 6.43
N LEU A 37 -3.62 -0.38 5.83
CA LEU A 37 -2.26 0.16 5.80
C LEU A 37 -2.18 1.39 6.71
N THR A 38 -1.45 1.28 7.81
CA THR A 38 -1.20 2.39 8.73
C THR A 38 0.09 3.10 8.35
N ILE A 39 0.05 4.44 8.33
CA ILE A 39 1.23 5.30 8.14
C ILE A 39 1.44 6.10 9.44
N SER A 40 2.56 5.87 10.13
CA SER A 40 2.95 6.62 11.32
C SER A 40 3.86 7.80 10.97
N LYS A 41 3.87 8.84 11.80
CA LYS A 41 4.68 10.07 11.59
C LYS A 41 4.46 10.65 10.19
N VAL A 42 3.20 10.94 9.86
CA VAL A 42 2.76 11.47 8.56
C VAL A 42 3.49 12.78 8.24
N THR A 43 3.94 12.93 6.99
CA THR A 43 4.56 14.16 6.45
C THR A 43 3.81 14.65 5.21
N VAL A 44 4.10 15.86 4.74
CA VAL A 44 3.44 16.44 3.56
C VAL A 44 3.68 15.63 2.29
N GLU A 45 4.79 14.90 2.22
CA GLU A 45 5.09 13.99 1.11
C GLU A 45 4.13 12.79 1.06
N ASP A 46 3.40 12.50 2.13
CA ASP A 46 2.40 11.42 2.18
C ASP A 46 1.04 11.84 1.56
N GLU A 47 0.86 13.12 1.19
CA GLU A 47 -0.28 13.56 0.38
C GLU A 47 -0.14 13.01 -1.05
N ARG A 48 -0.72 11.83 -1.26
CA ARG A 48 -0.74 11.12 -2.55
C ARG A 48 -1.90 10.14 -2.62
N SER A 49 -2.09 9.56 -3.79
CA SER A 49 -3.04 8.48 -4.01
C SER A 49 -2.46 7.13 -3.61
N TYR A 50 -3.19 6.37 -2.81
CA TYR A 50 -2.88 4.99 -2.44
C TYR A 50 -3.90 4.06 -3.10
N ILE A 51 -3.45 2.89 -3.53
CA ILE A 51 -4.29 1.89 -4.19
C ILE A 51 -4.18 0.60 -3.40
N CYS A 52 -5.30 0.11 -2.89
CA CYS A 52 -5.43 -1.24 -2.39
C CYS A 52 -5.81 -2.14 -3.57
N GLN A 53 -4.97 -3.12 -3.89
CA GLN A 53 -5.23 -4.12 -4.92
C GLN A 53 -5.34 -5.49 -4.27
N VAL A 54 -6.42 -6.20 -4.56
CA VAL A 54 -6.64 -7.59 -4.14
C VAL A 54 -6.65 -8.48 -5.36
N THR A 55 -5.91 -9.59 -5.33
CA THR A 55 -5.83 -10.56 -6.42
C THR A 55 -6.43 -11.90 -5.96
N ALA A 56 -7.37 -12.44 -6.72
CA ALA A 56 -8.07 -13.70 -6.45
C ALA A 56 -7.62 -14.82 -7.42
N GLY A 57 -6.33 -14.83 -7.79
CA GLY A 57 -5.77 -15.83 -8.71
C GLY A 57 -6.44 -15.76 -10.10
N PRO A 58 -6.97 -16.89 -10.62
CA PRO A 58 -7.63 -16.92 -11.94
C PRO A 58 -8.87 -16.03 -12.05
N GLU A 59 -9.54 -15.74 -10.93
CA GLU A 59 -10.73 -14.89 -10.88
C GLU A 59 -10.41 -13.40 -11.07
N GLY A 60 -9.13 -13.05 -11.18
CA GLY A 60 -8.67 -11.70 -11.52
C GLY A 60 -8.28 -10.88 -10.29
N PHE A 61 -8.46 -9.56 -10.39
CA PHE A 61 -8.11 -8.61 -9.34
C PHE A 61 -9.13 -7.48 -9.24
N SER A 62 -9.16 -6.83 -8.09
CA SER A 62 -9.96 -5.61 -7.84
C SER A 62 -9.07 -4.55 -7.20
N GLU A 63 -9.36 -3.29 -7.49
CA GLU A 63 -8.63 -2.13 -6.96
C GLU A 63 -9.60 -1.13 -6.30
N ALA A 64 -9.14 -0.51 -5.22
CA ALA A 64 -9.78 0.66 -4.61
C ALA A 64 -8.73 1.74 -4.37
N LYS A 65 -9.04 2.99 -4.76
CA LYS A 65 -8.15 4.14 -4.63
C LYS A 65 -8.60 5.02 -3.45
N THR A 66 -7.63 5.46 -2.65
CA THR A 66 -7.81 6.44 -1.58
C THR A 66 -6.88 7.62 -1.80
N ASP A 67 -7.41 8.84 -1.80
CA ASP A 67 -6.63 10.06 -1.86
C ASP A 67 -6.39 10.58 -0.44
N VAL A 68 -5.13 10.56 0.00
CA VAL A 68 -4.73 11.05 1.33
C VAL A 68 -4.41 12.53 1.23
N LYS A 69 -4.92 13.31 2.18
CA LYS A 69 -4.71 14.75 2.35
C LYS A 69 -3.99 15.01 3.66
N VAL A 70 -2.98 15.88 3.65
CA VAL A 70 -2.23 16.27 4.85
C VAL A 70 -2.31 17.79 5.00
N PHE A 71 -2.55 18.27 6.23
CA PHE A 71 -2.75 19.69 6.54
C PHE A 71 -1.74 20.18 7.57
#